data_AF-A0A6H2HA61-F1
#
_entry.id   AF-A0A6H2HA61-F1
#
_cell.length_a   1.000
_cell.length_b   1.000
_cell.length_c   1.000
_cell.angle_alpha   90.00
_cell.angle_beta   90.00
_cell.angle_gamma   90.00
#
_symmetry.space_group_name_H-M   'P 1'
#
loop_
_entity.id
_entity.type
_entity.pdbx_description
1 polymer ?
#
loop_
_entity_poly.entity_id
_entity_poly.type
_entity_poly.pdbx_seq_one_letter_code
_entity_poly.pdbx_strand_id
1 'polypeptide(L)'
;MKFTEGGFRDWAYALAQTEFGAELIDGGPWCQFKNPKTGKEIIIKDVIADAFLQQILLRPSEYSVIATLNLNGDYVSDALAAQVAALALLPVQT
;
A
#
# COMPACT_ATOMS: atom_id res chain seq x y z
N MET A 1 15.57 -1.91 -3.01
CA MET A 1 16.70 -0.93 -3.07
C MET A 1 16.73 -0.08 -1.79
N LYS A 2 17.82 -0.11 -1.00
CA LYS A 2 17.82 0.39 0.39
C LYS A 2 17.58 1.90 0.54
N PHE A 3 18.24 2.73 -0.27
CA PHE A 3 18.20 4.19 -0.10
C PHE A 3 17.15 4.89 -0.96
N THR A 4 16.42 4.15 -1.80
CA THR A 4 15.34 4.68 -2.65
C THR A 4 14.00 4.12 -2.20
N GLU A 5 13.74 2.84 -2.48
CA GLU A 5 12.49 2.17 -2.05
C GLU A 5 12.40 2.01 -0.53
N GLY A 6 13.52 1.71 0.12
CA GLY A 6 13.59 1.71 1.59
C GLY A 6 13.31 3.10 2.18
N GLY A 7 13.85 4.15 1.53
CA GLY A 7 13.56 5.54 1.91
C GLY A 7 12.07 5.88 1.78
N PHE A 8 11.42 5.48 0.67
CA PHE A 8 9.98 5.65 0.49
C PHE A 8 9.17 5.02 1.63
N ARG A 9 9.47 3.76 1.98
CA ARG A 9 8.80 3.06 3.09
C ARG A 9 9.00 3.81 4.40
N ASP A 10 10.23 4.16 4.72
CA ASP A 10 10.58 4.78 6.00
C ASP A 10 9.93 6.18 6.13
N TRP A 11 9.91 6.97 5.05
CA TRP A 11 9.21 8.26 5.02
C TRP A 11 7.68 8.11 5.14
N ALA A 12 7.08 7.10 4.51
CA ALA A 12 5.64 6.87 4.62
C ALA A 12 5.21 6.51 6.05
N TYR A 13 5.97 5.66 6.75
CA TYR A 13 5.71 5.36 8.16
C TYR A 13 5.93 6.58 9.06
N ALA A 14 6.96 7.38 8.80
CA ALA A 14 7.18 8.62 9.55
C ALA A 14 5.98 9.58 9.37
N LEU A 15 5.52 9.80 8.13
CA LEU A 15 4.35 10.62 7.83
C LEU A 15 3.10 10.14 8.57
N ALA A 16 2.86 8.83 8.56
CA ALA A 16 1.73 8.22 9.27
C ALA A 16 1.76 8.51 10.77
N GLN A 17 2.94 8.43 11.39
CA GLN A 17 3.10 8.71 12.81
C GLN A 17 2.98 10.21 13.11
N THR A 18 3.58 11.08 12.29
CA THR A 18 3.64 12.52 12.56
C THR A 18 2.35 13.26 12.23
N GLU A 19 1.68 12.91 11.13
CA GLU A 19 0.51 13.64 10.64
C GLU A 19 -0.81 12.97 11.03
N PHE A 20 -0.82 11.64 11.18
CA PHE A 20 -2.04 10.87 11.45
C PHE A 20 -2.06 10.24 12.84
N GLY A 21 -0.99 10.40 13.63
CA GLY A 21 -0.89 9.85 14.98
C GLY A 21 -0.94 8.32 15.00
N ALA A 22 -0.40 7.67 13.97
CA ALA A 22 -0.41 6.21 13.91
C ALA A 22 0.51 5.59 14.97
N GLU A 23 0.02 4.56 15.66
CA GLU A 23 0.74 3.84 16.71
C GLU A 23 1.20 2.48 16.19
N LEU A 24 2.35 1.99 16.68
CA LEU A 24 2.89 0.70 16.27
C LEU A 24 2.01 -0.46 16.75
N ILE A 25 1.79 -1.42 15.87
CA ILE A 25 1.14 -2.69 16.19
C ILE A 25 2.21 -3.68 16.64
N ASP A 26 2.06 -4.28 17.82
CA ASP A 26 2.93 -5.37 18.34
C ASP A 26 4.45 -5.08 18.29
N GLY A 27 4.86 -3.82 18.38
CA GLY A 27 6.27 -3.42 18.29
C GLY A 27 6.79 -3.12 16.87
N GLY A 28 5.91 -3.15 15.87
CA GLY A 28 6.19 -2.70 14.50
C GLY A 28 6.58 -3.82 13.52
N PRO A 29 6.81 -3.48 12.23
CA PRO A 29 6.86 -2.12 11.67
C PRO A 29 5.48 -1.53 11.35
N TRP A 30 4.43 -2.36 11.30
CA TRP A 30 3.09 -1.89 10.95
C TRP A 30 2.56 -0.95 12.01
N CYS A 31 1.75 0.02 11.58
CA CYS A 31 1.08 0.94 12.47
C CYS A 31 -0.40 1.03 12.15
N GLN A 32 -1.17 1.54 13.11
CA GLN A 32 -2.60 1.75 12.95
C GLN A 32 -3.00 3.11 13.50
N PHE A 33 -4.06 3.67 12.91
CA PHE A 33 -4.72 4.85 13.43
C PHE A 33 -6.22 4.75 13.18
N LYS A 34 -7.00 5.52 13.93
CA LYS A 34 -8.45 5.61 13.71
C LYS A 34 -8.76 6.73 12.74
N ASN A 35 -9.58 6.42 11.74
CA ASN A 35 -10.12 7.41 10.83
C ASN A 35 -10.99 8.41 11.61
N PRO A 36 -10.69 9.73 11.58
CA PRO A 36 -11.39 10.72 12.39
C PRO A 36 -12.85 10.94 11.97
N LYS A 37 -13.23 10.55 10.75
CA LYS A 37 -14.60 10.73 10.22
C LYS A 37 -15.47 9.51 10.45
N THR A 38 -14.91 8.31 10.35
CA THR A 38 -15.68 7.05 10.40
C THR A 38 -15.45 6.23 11.66
N GLY A 39 -14.42 6.55 12.45
CA GLY A 39 -14.00 5.77 13.61
C GLY A 39 -13.38 4.41 13.28
N LYS A 40 -13.34 4.02 12.00
CA LYS A 40 -12.74 2.76 11.56
C LYS A 40 -11.22 2.79 11.72
N GLU A 41 -10.66 1.66 12.11
CA GLU A 41 -9.22 1.47 12.18
C GLU A 41 -8.63 1.29 10.78
N ILE A 42 -7.53 1.98 10.51
CA ILE A 42 -6.77 1.88 9.28
C ILE A 42 -5.40 1.33 9.64
N ILE A 43 -5.05 0.19 9.06
CA ILE A 43 -3.75 -0.44 9.20
C ILE A 43 -2.85 0.02 8.05
N ILE A 44 -1.68 0.54 8.40
CA ILE A 44 -0.61 0.88 7.47
C ILE A 44 0.43 -0.23 7.57
N LYS A 45 0.64 -0.90 6.45
CA LYS A 45 1.52 -2.06 6.32
C LYS A 45 2.34 -1.98 5.04
N ASP A 46 3.48 -2.64 5.04
CA ASP A 46 4.36 -2.79 3.88
C ASP A 46 4.53 -4.26 3.47
N VAL A 47 4.87 -4.45 2.21
CA VAL A 47 5.16 -5.74 1.59
C VAL A 47 6.18 -5.51 0.47
N ILE A 48 7.10 -6.45 0.26
CA ILE A 48 8.08 -6.37 -0.82
C ILE A 48 7.36 -6.58 -2.15
N ALA A 49 7.70 -5.80 -3.18
CA ALA A 49 6.97 -5.76 -4.45
C ALA A 49 6.86 -7.13 -5.14
N ASP A 50 7.90 -7.96 -5.09
CA ASP A 50 7.90 -9.32 -5.65
C ASP A 50 6.89 -10.25 -4.96
N ALA A 51 6.86 -10.22 -3.62
CA ALA A 51 5.89 -10.95 -2.82
C ALA A 51 4.48 -10.39 -3.06
N PHE A 52 4.34 -9.08 -3.19
CA PHE A 52 3.05 -8.45 -3.42
C PHE A 52 2.38 -8.90 -4.72
N LEU A 53 3.16 -9.07 -5.81
CA LEU A 53 2.63 -9.61 -7.07
C LEU A 53 2.06 -11.03 -6.93
N GLN A 54 2.55 -11.83 -5.97
CA GLN A 54 1.93 -13.12 -5.63
C GLN A 54 0.71 -12.94 -4.73
N GLN A 55 0.78 -12.03 -3.75
CA GLN A 55 -0.30 -11.81 -2.79
C GLN A 55 -1.57 -11.24 -3.43
N ILE A 56 -1.48 -10.42 -4.48
CA ILE A 56 -2.66 -9.95 -5.21
C ILE A 56 -3.46 -11.10 -5.86
N LEU A 57 -2.81 -12.23 -6.16
CA LEU A 57 -3.49 -13.43 -6.67
C LEU A 57 -4.01 -14.33 -5.55
N LEU A 58 -3.20 -14.54 -4.51
CA LEU A 58 -3.48 -15.54 -3.46
C LEU A 58 -4.36 -14.99 -2.34
N ARG A 59 -4.25 -13.70 -2.04
CA ARG A 59 -4.89 -13.03 -0.89
C ARG A 59 -5.36 -11.60 -1.23
N PRO A 60 -6.10 -11.37 -2.32
CA PRO A 60 -6.50 -10.02 -2.75
C PRO A 60 -7.31 -9.27 -1.68
N SER A 61 -8.13 -9.97 -0.89
CA SER A 61 -8.99 -9.38 0.14
C SER A 61 -8.24 -8.78 1.33
N GLU A 62 -6.94 -9.07 1.48
CA GLU A 62 -6.12 -8.48 2.55
C GLU A 62 -5.62 -7.07 2.21
N TYR A 63 -5.83 -6.59 0.99
CA TYR A 63 -5.33 -5.30 0.50
C TYR A 63 -6.47 -4.40 0.04
N SER A 64 -6.29 -3.09 0.16
CA SER A 64 -7.32 -2.11 -0.21
C SER A 64 -6.72 -0.92 -0.96
N VAL A 65 -6.01 -0.03 -0.27
CA VAL A 65 -5.31 1.11 -0.87
C VAL A 65 -3.83 0.80 -0.96
N ILE A 66 -3.23 1.03 -2.13
CA ILE A 66 -1.81 0.79 -2.40
C ILE A 66 -1.12 2.13 -2.68
N ALA A 67 -0.05 2.41 -1.92
CA ALA A 67 0.87 3.50 -2.21
C ALA A 67 2.23 2.91 -2.61
N THR A 68 2.76 3.29 -3.77
CA THR A 68 4.01 2.76 -4.28
C THR A 68 4.72 3.76 -5.20
N LEU A 69 5.95 3.45 -5.57
CA LEU A 69 6.78 4.27 -6.45
C LEU A 69 6.39 4.10 -7.92
N ASN A 70 6.76 5.08 -8.75
CA ASN A 70 6.37 5.19 -10.16
C ASN A 70 6.40 3.84 -10.93
N LEU A 71 7.58 3.19 -11.01
CA LEU A 71 7.72 1.93 -11.75
C LEU A 71 6.90 0.77 -11.16
N ASN A 72 6.88 0.64 -9.84
CA ASN A 72 6.09 -0.39 -9.18
C ASN A 72 4.59 -0.14 -9.33
N GLY A 73 4.19 1.14 -9.42
CA GLY A 73 2.80 1.56 -9.65
C GLY A 73 2.31 1.08 -11.01
N ASP A 74 3.07 1.38 -12.06
CA ASP A 74 2.80 0.95 -13.44
C ASP A 74 2.60 -0.58 -13.52
N TYR A 75 3.54 -1.35 -12.97
CA TYR A 75 3.47 -2.81 -13.01
C TYR A 75 2.31 -3.39 -12.19
N VAL A 76 2.07 -2.85 -11.00
CA VAL A 76 0.98 -3.32 -10.13
C VAL A 76 -0.38 -2.97 -10.72
N SER A 77 -0.57 -1.75 -11.25
CA SER A 77 -1.85 -1.34 -11.79
C SER A 77 -2.25 -2.18 -13.00
N ASP A 78 -1.31 -2.45 -13.90
CA ASP A 78 -1.56 -3.28 -15.07
C ASP A 78 -1.84 -4.74 -14.70
N ALA A 79 -1.05 -5.29 -13.77
CA ALA A 79 -1.27 -6.65 -13.27
C ALA A 79 -2.64 -6.82 -12.60
N LEU A 80 -3.08 -5.84 -11.80
CA LEU A 80 -4.41 -5.85 -11.18
C LEU A 80 -5.53 -5.70 -12.22
N ALA A 81 -5.36 -4.82 -13.22
CA ALA A 81 -6.33 -4.63 -14.28
C ALA A 81 -6.54 -5.88 -15.14
N ALA A 82 -5.46 -6.61 -15.41
CA ALA A 82 -5.50 -7.89 -16.11
C ALA A 82 -6.30 -8.95 -15.31
N GLN A 83 -6.15 -8.99 -13.99
CA GLN A 83 -6.86 -9.97 -13.13
C GLN A 83 -8.39 -9.79 -13.15
N VAL A 84 -8.86 -8.56 -13.32
CA VAL A 84 -10.29 -8.23 -13.38
C VAL A 84 -10.82 -8.07 -14.82
N ALA A 85 -10.01 -8.44 -15.83
CA ALA A 85 -10.33 -8.31 -17.25
C ALA A 85 -10.75 -6.89 -17.68
N ALA A 86 -10.22 -5.86 -17.02
CA ALA A 86 -10.66 -4.47 -17.18
C ALA A 86 -9.57 -3.54 -17.75
N LEU A 87 -8.50 -4.07 -18.37
CA LEU A 87 -7.40 -3.25 -18.89
C LEU A 87 -7.88 -2.12 -19.83
N ALA A 88 -8.87 -2.41 -20.67
CA ALA A 88 -9.47 -1.42 -21.60
C ALA A 88 -10.50 -0.48 -20.96
N LEU A 89 -10.87 -0.69 -19.69
CA LEU A 89 -11.93 0.02 -18.98
C LEU A 89 -11.41 0.78 -17.75
N LEU A 90 -10.09 0.78 -17.52
CA LEU A 90 -9.50 1.50 -16.41
C LEU A 90 -9.76 3.01 -16.55
N PRO A 91 -10.34 3.67 -15.52
CA PRO A 91 -10.36 5.12 -15.48
C PRO A 91 -8.93 5.63 -15.33
N VAL A 92 -8.40 6.28 -16.36
CA VAL A 92 -7.08 6.92 -16.32
C VAL A 92 -7.16 8.11 -15.36
N GLN A 93 -6.48 8.03 -14.21
CA GLN A 93 -6.17 9.20 -13.39
C GLN A 93 -4.76 9.66 -13.74
N THR A 94 -4.67 10.59 -14.70
CA THR A 94 -3.51 11.50 -14.85
C THR A 94 -3.58 12.60 -13.82
#